data_AF-A0A953Y713-F1
#
_entry.id   AF-A0A953Y713-F1
#
_cell.length_a   1.000
_cell.length_b   1.000
_cell.length_c   1.000
_cell.angle_alpha   90.00
_cell.angle_beta   90.00
_cell.angle_gamma   90.00
#
_symmetry.space_group_name_H-M   'P 1'
#
loop_
_entity.id
_entity.type
_entity.pdbx_description
1 polymer ?
#
loop_
_entity_poly.entity_id
_entity_poly.type
_entity_poly.pdbx_seq_one_letter_code
_entity_poly.pdbx_strand_id
1 'polypeptide(L)'
;MKRPVAWRHLARIYEMVGVSSMARVAVDRDLYSTPELDALAADDRSAEEEALALARDRGWTFAEPEPYRWDAVHGEEALTLPRLIRVLERDVFELDEIARTTDDDEVASLATRVRQDRRALLAQLDTVYPGVTLPGAK
;
A
#
# COMPACT_ATOMS: atom_id res chain seq x y z
N MET A 1 -27.21 6.47 6.04
CA MET A 1 -26.61 5.50 6.99
C MET A 1 -25.11 5.75 7.07
N LYS A 2 -24.55 5.86 8.28
CA LYS A 2 -23.10 5.96 8.48
C LYS A 2 -22.49 4.58 8.19
N ARG A 3 -21.49 4.49 7.31
CA ARG A 3 -20.78 3.23 7.03
C ARG A 3 -20.05 2.72 8.29
N PRO A 4 -19.96 1.39 8.52
CA PRO A 4 -19.18 0.79 9.62
C PRO A 4 -17.71 1.19 9.61
N VAL A 5 -17.02 1.01 10.73
CA VAL A 5 -15.57 1.28 10.85
C VAL A 5 -14.79 0.33 9.95
N ALA A 6 -15.04 -0.98 10.03
CA ALA A 6 -14.47 -1.98 9.13
C ALA A 6 -14.63 -1.64 7.63
N TRP A 7 -15.76 -1.05 7.22
CA TRP A 7 -15.93 -0.61 5.82
C TRP A 7 -14.92 0.46 5.43
N ARG A 8 -14.69 1.45 6.30
CA ARG A 8 -13.73 2.55 6.03
C ARG A 8 -12.30 2.03 5.98
N HIS A 9 -11.98 1.13 6.89
CA HIS A 9 -10.67 0.49 6.96
C HIS A 9 -10.41 -0.37 5.72
N LEU A 10 -11.37 -1.21 5.33
CA LEU A 10 -11.23 -2.04 4.14
C LEU A 10 -11.17 -1.19 2.85
N ALA A 11 -11.96 -0.12 2.76
CA ALA A 11 -11.86 0.83 1.66
C ALA A 11 -10.48 1.49 1.60
N ARG A 12 -9.90 1.83 2.75
CA ARG A 12 -8.56 2.42 2.82
C ARG A 12 -7.47 1.43 2.41
N ILE A 13 -7.56 0.17 2.84
CA ILE A 13 -6.66 -0.89 2.37
C ILE A 13 -6.78 -1.03 0.86
N TYR A 14 -8.01 -1.11 0.33
CA TYR A 14 -8.28 -1.19 -1.10
C TYR A 14 -7.63 -0.04 -1.90
N GLU A 15 -7.69 1.19 -1.39
CA GLU A 15 -6.98 2.33 -2.01
C GLU A 15 -5.45 2.14 -2.03
N MET A 16 -4.86 1.57 -0.97
CA MET A 16 -3.40 1.36 -0.84
C MET A 16 -2.86 0.25 -1.74
N VAL A 17 -3.66 -0.79 -2.02
CA VAL A 17 -3.24 -1.96 -2.80
C VAL A 17 -3.79 -1.96 -4.23
N GLY A 18 -4.81 -1.14 -4.50
CA GLY A 18 -5.49 -1.03 -5.79
C GLY A 18 -4.67 -0.26 -6.84
N VAL A 19 -5.39 0.37 -7.78
CA VAL A 19 -4.79 1.18 -8.87
C VAL A 19 -3.96 2.38 -8.41
N SER A 20 -4.01 2.69 -7.11
CA SER A 20 -3.26 3.78 -6.48
C SER A 20 -2.08 3.30 -5.63
N SER A 21 -1.83 1.98 -5.58
CA SER A 21 -0.62 1.42 -5.01
C SER A 21 0.61 2.02 -5.66
N MET A 22 1.56 2.43 -4.82
CA MET A 22 2.81 2.97 -5.30
C MET A 22 3.68 1.92 -5.98
N ALA A 23 3.67 0.69 -5.48
CA ALA A 23 4.43 -0.41 -6.07
C ALA A 23 3.94 -0.71 -7.48
N ARG A 24 2.61 -0.83 -7.64
CA ARG A 24 1.99 -1.07 -8.94
C ARG A 24 2.26 0.07 -9.91
N VAL A 25 2.08 1.32 -9.48
CA VAL A 25 2.31 2.49 -10.34
C VAL A 25 3.77 2.59 -10.78
N ALA A 26 4.73 2.31 -9.89
CA ALA A 26 6.15 2.35 -10.22
C ALA A 26 6.53 1.29 -11.27
N VAL A 27 6.00 0.07 -11.13
CA VAL A 27 6.26 -1.06 -12.04
C VAL A 27 5.50 -0.89 -13.36
N ASP A 28 4.18 -0.66 -13.31
CA ASP A 28 3.31 -0.59 -14.50
C ASP A 28 3.66 0.59 -15.42
N ARG A 29 4.32 1.63 -14.90
CA ARG A 29 4.77 2.81 -15.66
C ARG A 29 6.28 2.84 -15.92
N ASP A 30 7.00 1.77 -15.59
CA ASP A 30 8.45 1.66 -15.80
C ASP A 30 9.24 2.82 -15.17
N LEU A 31 8.82 3.26 -13.97
CA LEU A 31 9.47 4.37 -13.24
C LEU A 31 10.61 3.88 -12.36
N TYR A 32 10.46 2.68 -11.82
CA TYR A 32 11.43 1.99 -10.99
C TYR A 32 10.98 0.53 -10.84
N SER A 33 11.89 -0.42 -11.08
CA SER A 33 11.61 -1.85 -10.92
C SER A 33 12.82 -2.54 -10.31
N THR A 34 12.54 -3.31 -9.27
CA THR A 34 13.45 -4.31 -8.69
C THR A 34 12.63 -5.58 -8.47
N PRO A 35 13.25 -6.78 -8.38
CA PRO A 35 12.51 -8.01 -8.14
C PRO A 35 11.58 -7.96 -6.92
N GLU A 36 11.98 -7.23 -5.88
CA GLU A 36 11.24 -7.05 -4.65
C GLU A 36 10.04 -6.12 -4.83
N LEU A 37 10.20 -5.04 -5.60
CA LEU A 37 9.10 -4.13 -5.92
C LEU A 37 8.08 -4.79 -6.86
N ASP A 38 8.56 -5.57 -7.82
CA ASP A 38 7.70 -6.36 -8.72
C ASP A 38 6.88 -7.39 -7.93
N ALA A 39 7.51 -8.05 -6.95
CA ALA A 39 6.83 -8.96 -6.03
C ALA A 39 5.75 -8.22 -5.22
N LEU A 40 6.09 -7.07 -4.63
CA LEU A 40 5.12 -6.25 -3.88
C LEU A 40 3.94 -5.80 -4.76
N ALA A 41 4.21 -5.42 -6.01
CA ALA A 41 3.17 -5.05 -6.96
C ALA A 41 2.24 -6.23 -7.31
N ALA A 42 2.76 -7.45 -7.33
CA ALA A 42 1.96 -8.66 -7.50
C ALA A 42 1.14 -8.98 -6.23
N ASP A 43 1.75 -8.87 -5.04
CA ASP A 43 1.07 -9.06 -3.75
C ASP A 43 -0.06 -8.05 -3.55
N ASP A 44 0.10 -6.83 -4.06
CA ASP A 44 -0.92 -5.80 -4.07
C ASP A 44 -2.13 -6.14 -4.93
N ARG A 45 -1.93 -6.76 -6.10
CA ARG A 45 -3.04 -7.25 -6.93
C ARG A 45 -3.82 -8.34 -6.19
N SER A 46 -3.10 -9.26 -5.53
CA SER A 46 -3.71 -10.30 -4.69
C SER A 46 -4.48 -9.70 -3.51
N ALA A 47 -3.93 -8.70 -2.83
CA ALA A 47 -4.60 -7.99 -1.74
C ALA A 47 -5.81 -7.18 -2.20
N GLU A 48 -5.77 -6.61 -3.41
CA GLU A 48 -6.93 -5.95 -4.01
C GLU A 48 -8.09 -6.93 -4.21
N GLU A 49 -7.82 -8.12 -4.76
CA GLU A 49 -8.82 -9.16 -4.95
C GLU A 49 -9.43 -9.63 -3.62
N GLU A 50 -8.60 -9.81 -2.60
CA GLU A 50 -9.05 -10.17 -1.24
C GLU A 50 -9.93 -9.07 -0.63
N ALA A 51 -9.52 -7.80 -0.74
CA ALA A 51 -10.31 -6.68 -0.25
C ALA A 51 -11.70 -6.60 -0.94
N LEU A 52 -11.74 -6.82 -2.25
CA LEU A 52 -12.98 -6.87 -3.03
C LEU A 52 -13.86 -8.07 -2.67
N ALA A 53 -13.26 -9.23 -2.37
CA ALA A 53 -13.98 -10.40 -1.90
C ALA A 53 -14.62 -10.15 -0.53
N LEU A 54 -13.86 -9.64 0.44
CA LEU A 54 -14.36 -9.28 1.78
C LEU A 54 -15.50 -8.26 1.71
N ALA A 55 -15.40 -7.28 0.80
CA ALA A 55 -16.45 -6.31 0.57
C ALA A 55 -17.72 -6.97 0.02
N ARG A 56 -17.59 -7.87 -0.96
CA ARG A 56 -18.72 -8.60 -1.56
C ARG A 56 -19.46 -9.43 -0.52
N ASP A 57 -18.74 -10.15 0.33
CA ASP A 57 -19.32 -11.00 1.37
C ASP A 57 -20.14 -10.19 2.39
N ARG A 58 -19.78 -8.92 2.57
CA ARG A 58 -20.47 -7.98 3.47
C ARG A 58 -21.53 -7.12 2.77
N GLY A 59 -21.77 -7.33 1.48
CA GLY A 59 -22.68 -6.51 0.66
C GLY A 59 -22.22 -5.06 0.52
N TRP A 60 -20.92 -4.83 0.59
CA TRP A 60 -20.30 -3.51 0.47
C TRP A 60 -19.79 -3.25 -0.94
N THR A 61 -19.72 -1.97 -1.29
CA THR A 61 -19.12 -1.49 -2.54
C THR A 61 -18.14 -0.38 -2.20
N PHE A 62 -17.04 -0.32 -2.96
CA PHE A 62 -16.10 0.79 -2.92
C PHE A 62 -16.36 1.72 -4.11
N ALA A 63 -15.97 2.99 -3.95
CA ALA A 63 -15.81 3.84 -5.11
C ALA A 63 -14.60 3.35 -5.92
N GLU A 64 -14.62 3.55 -7.23
CA GLU A 64 -13.42 3.33 -8.04
C GLU A 64 -12.32 4.28 -7.53
N PRO A 65 -11.12 3.77 -7.19
CA PRO A 65 -10.04 4.63 -6.74
C PRO A 65 -9.61 5.51 -7.92
N GLU A 66 -9.43 6.81 -7.66
CA GLU A 66 -8.77 7.65 -8.64
C GLU A 66 -7.33 7.18 -8.83
N PRO A 67 -6.88 6.88 -10.06
CA PRO A 67 -5.51 6.45 -10.30
C PRO A 67 -4.53 7.47 -9.74
N TYR A 68 -3.52 6.99 -9.01
CA TYR A 68 -2.52 7.87 -8.44
C TYR A 68 -1.80 8.66 -9.56
N ARG A 69 -1.89 9.99 -9.50
CA ARG A 69 -1.29 10.90 -10.49
C ARG A 69 0.12 11.31 -10.06
N TRP A 70 1.11 10.83 -10.79
CA TRP A 70 2.46 11.37 -10.76
C TRP A 70 2.56 12.43 -11.86
N ASP A 71 2.24 13.68 -11.53
CA ASP A 71 2.32 14.78 -12.50
C ASP A 71 3.76 15.22 -12.82
N ALA A 72 4.80 14.60 -12.23
CA ALA A 72 6.15 15.18 -12.27
C ALA A 72 7.36 14.24 -12.11
N VAL A 73 7.27 12.92 -12.35
CA VAL A 73 8.49 12.08 -12.36
C VAL A 73 8.54 11.23 -13.60
N HIS A 74 9.16 11.80 -14.63
CA HIS A 74 9.64 11.05 -15.78
C HIS A 74 11.09 10.65 -15.53
N GLY A 75 11.34 9.35 -15.37
CA GLY A 75 12.65 8.74 -15.60
C GLY A 75 13.79 9.04 -14.61
N GLU A 76 13.56 9.77 -13.53
CA GLU A 76 14.59 10.04 -12.52
C GLU A 76 14.37 9.20 -11.26
N GLU A 77 15.07 8.07 -11.16
CA GLU A 77 15.14 7.20 -9.96
C GLU A 77 15.40 8.00 -8.67
N ALA A 78 16.24 9.03 -8.76
CA ALA A 78 16.57 9.94 -7.65
C ALA A 78 15.35 10.66 -7.05
N LEU A 79 14.27 10.82 -7.82
CA LEU A 79 13.01 11.41 -7.36
C LEU A 79 11.96 10.35 -7.01
N THR A 80 11.99 9.19 -7.68
CA THR A 80 11.02 8.10 -7.47
C THR A 80 11.22 7.41 -6.13
N LEU A 81 12.44 6.98 -5.82
CA LEU A 81 12.72 6.12 -4.68
C LEU A 81 12.44 6.78 -3.31
N PRO A 82 12.84 8.03 -3.04
CA PRO A 82 12.51 8.68 -1.76
C PRO A 82 11.00 8.85 -1.56
N ARG A 83 10.25 9.07 -2.65
CA ARG A 83 8.79 9.21 -2.58
C ARG A 83 8.11 7.85 -2.37
N LEU A 84 8.60 6.79 -3.01
CA LEU A 84 8.17 5.41 -2.75
C LEU A 84 8.33 5.09 -1.26
N ILE A 85 9.53 5.28 -0.71
CA ILE A 85 9.83 5.01 0.71
C ILE A 85 8.86 5.75 1.64
N ARG A 86 8.63 7.05 1.44
CA ARG A 86 7.69 7.83 2.27
C ARG A 86 6.26 7.31 2.21
N VAL A 87 5.81 6.84 1.05
CA VAL A 87 4.48 6.25 0.91
C VAL A 87 4.40 4.93 1.64
N LEU A 88 5.41 4.05 1.50
CA LEU A 88 5.47 2.79 2.22
C LEU A 88 5.50 3.01 3.75
N GLU A 89 6.27 3.97 4.25
CA GLU A 89 6.33 4.33 5.68
C GLU A 89 4.97 4.80 6.21
N ARG A 90 4.29 5.68 5.47
CA ARG A 90 2.93 6.14 5.80
C ARG A 90 1.95 4.97 5.80
N ASP A 91 1.99 4.12 4.78
CA ASP A 91 1.10 2.98 4.68
C ASP A 91 1.32 2.01 5.86
N VAL A 92 2.57 1.76 6.29
CA VAL A 92 2.87 0.96 7.49
C VAL A 92 2.22 1.56 8.74
N PHE A 93 2.30 2.88 8.92
CA PHE A 93 1.68 3.58 10.05
C PHE A 93 0.15 3.43 10.04
N GLU A 94 -0.49 3.70 8.90
CA GLU A 94 -1.94 3.62 8.76
C GLU A 94 -2.46 2.17 8.90
N LEU A 95 -1.76 1.18 8.33
CA LEU A 95 -2.14 -0.22 8.42
C LEU A 95 -2.01 -0.78 9.84
N ASP A 96 -1.03 -0.29 10.62
CA ASP A 96 -0.91 -0.64 12.04
C ASP A 96 -2.10 -0.11 12.85
N GLU A 97 -2.55 1.12 12.57
CA GLU A 97 -3.75 1.67 13.18
C GLU A 97 -5.00 0.87 12.81
N ILE A 98 -5.18 0.56 11.53
CA ILE A 98 -6.32 -0.24 11.04
C ILE A 98 -6.35 -1.60 11.73
N ALA A 99 -5.22 -2.32 11.76
CA ALA A 99 -5.12 -3.64 12.36
C ALA A 99 -5.49 -3.64 13.86
N ARG A 100 -5.24 -2.52 14.58
CA ARG A 100 -5.54 -2.38 16.01
C ARG A 100 -6.96 -1.89 16.31
N THR A 101 -7.60 -1.18 15.39
CA THR A 101 -8.82 -0.41 15.68
C THR A 101 -10.05 -0.87 14.90
N THR A 102 -9.87 -1.74 13.91
CA THR A 102 -11.00 -2.35 13.19
C THR A 102 -11.80 -3.30 14.08
N ASP A 103 -13.10 -3.39 13.84
CA ASP A 103 -14.04 -4.28 14.51
C ASP A 103 -14.28 -5.60 13.74
N ASP A 104 -13.39 -5.94 12.81
CA ASP A 104 -13.51 -7.06 11.88
C ASP A 104 -12.17 -7.79 11.72
N ASP A 105 -12.14 -9.05 12.13
CA ASP A 105 -10.92 -9.87 12.20
C ASP A 105 -10.30 -10.14 10.82
N GLU A 106 -11.12 -10.28 9.78
CA GLU A 106 -10.61 -10.51 8.41
C GLU A 106 -9.96 -9.23 7.87
N VAL A 107 -10.56 -8.07 8.15
CA VAL A 107 -9.96 -6.76 7.82
C VAL A 107 -8.66 -6.56 8.60
N ALA A 108 -8.61 -6.95 9.88
CA ALA A 108 -7.40 -6.85 10.70
C ALA A 108 -6.28 -7.76 10.17
N SER A 109 -6.63 -8.97 9.74
CA SER A 109 -5.71 -9.95 9.14
C SER A 109 -5.12 -9.41 7.83
N LEU A 110 -5.97 -8.91 6.93
CA LEU A 110 -5.53 -8.30 5.67
C LEU A 110 -4.61 -7.10 5.92
N ALA A 111 -4.98 -6.19 6.83
CA ALA A 111 -4.13 -5.05 7.19
C ALA A 111 -2.76 -5.49 7.73
N THR A 112 -2.74 -6.55 8.55
CA THR A 112 -1.50 -7.11 9.10
C THR A 112 -0.60 -7.67 8.01
N ARG A 113 -1.16 -8.41 7.05
CA ARG A 113 -0.43 -8.97 5.91
C ARG A 113 0.18 -7.85 5.05
N VAL A 114 -0.64 -6.92 4.56
CA VAL A 114 -0.17 -5.82 3.72
C VAL A 114 0.92 -5.01 4.43
N ARG A 115 0.77 -4.78 5.74
CA ARG A 115 1.79 -4.09 6.55
C ARG A 115 3.11 -4.86 6.60
N GLN A 116 3.07 -6.18 6.74
CA GLN A 116 4.28 -7.01 6.74
C GLN A 116 5.00 -6.93 5.40
N ASP A 117 4.26 -6.97 4.29
CA ASP A 117 4.80 -6.85 2.94
C ASP A 117 5.51 -5.50 2.75
N ARG A 118 4.91 -4.40 3.24
CA ARG A 118 5.54 -3.06 3.23
C ARG A 118 6.81 -3.00 4.07
N ARG A 119 6.79 -3.58 5.28
CA ARG A 119 7.97 -3.59 6.17
C ARG A 119 9.11 -4.41 5.59
N ALA A 120 8.80 -5.53 4.92
CA ALA A 120 9.79 -6.36 4.25
C ALA A 120 10.51 -5.58 3.15
N LEU A 121 9.75 -4.89 2.28
CA LEU A 121 10.34 -4.06 1.23
C LEU A 121 11.16 -2.90 1.83
N LEU A 122 10.65 -2.19 2.83
CA LEU A 122 11.38 -1.09 3.47
C LEU A 122 12.72 -1.55 4.07
N ALA A 123 12.75 -2.70 4.73
CA ALA A 123 14.00 -3.27 5.29
C ALA A 123 15.02 -3.62 4.20
N GLN A 124 14.56 -4.12 3.05
CA GLN A 124 15.41 -4.39 1.89
C GLN A 124 15.92 -3.09 1.28
N LEU A 125 15.04 -2.10 1.07
CA LEU A 125 15.42 -0.79 0.53
C LEU A 125 16.42 -0.06 1.41
N ASP A 126 16.31 -0.14 2.74
CA ASP A 126 17.30 0.46 3.66
C ASP A 126 18.68 -0.21 3.56
N THR A 127 18.71 -1.52 3.25
CA THR A 127 19.97 -2.25 3.03
C THR A 127 20.67 -1.80 1.74
N VAL A 128 19.90 -1.51 0.68
CA VAL A 128 20.44 -1.13 -0.64
C VAL A 128 20.68 0.39 -0.74
N TYR A 129 19.83 1.20 -0.11
CA TYR A 129 19.84 2.66 -0.16
C TYR A 129 19.79 3.27 1.24
N PRO A 130 20.87 3.11 2.03
CA PRO A 130 20.89 3.58 3.42
C PRO A 130 20.73 5.10 3.49
N GLY A 131 19.80 5.57 4.34
CA GLY A 131 19.62 6.99 4.63
C GLY A 131 18.71 7.77 3.67
N VAL A 132 17.99 7.08 2.79
CA VAL A 132 16.90 7.68 1.98
C VAL A 132 15.59 7.79 2.79
N THR A 133 15.53 7.18 3.97
CA THR A 133 14.44 7.30 4.95
C THR A 133 14.36 8.69 5.59
N LEU A 134 13.20 9.05 6.15
CA LEU A 134 13.01 10.37 6.78
C LEU A 134 13.97 10.58 7.98
N PRO A 135 14.47 11.81 8.20
CA PRO A 135 15.17 12.13 9.44
C PRO A 135 14.26 11.87 10.65
N GLY A 136 14.67 10.98 11.55
CA GLY A 136 13.92 10.64 12.77
C GLY A 136 13.36 9.21 12.82
N ALA A 137 13.55 8.39 11.78
CA ALA A 137 13.12 6.99 11.76
C ALA A 137 14.12 6.00 12.40
N LYS A 138 15.07 6.47 13.23
CA LYS A 138 16.02 5.62 13.97
C LYS A 138 15.71 5.58 15.45
#